data_AF-A0A9P5ZIN4-F1
#
_entry.id   AF-A0A9P5ZIN4-F1
#
_cell.length_a   1.000
_cell.length_b   1.000
_cell.length_c   1.000
_cell.angle_alpha   90.00
_cell.angle_beta   90.00
_cell.angle_gamma   90.00
#
_symmetry.space_group_name_H-M   'P 1'
#
loop_
_entity.id
_entity.type
_entity.pdbx_description
1 polymer ?
#
loop_
_entity_poly.entity_id
_entity_poly.type
_entity_poly.pdbx_seq_one_letter_code
_entity_poly.pdbx_strand_id
1 'polypeptide(L)'
;MGIKATITQATPNRPPTLSKGDIDPVILWEWFIKCETYLRHKGTMDADMVKMIAYGIVSVRAIHWPATKGSVLASMDWDEYKSQMCTLFLASDWEHMM
;
A
#
# COMPACT_ATOMS: atom_id res chain seq x y z
N MET A 1 -10.59 11.88 17.99
CA MET A 1 -11.00 11.10 16.80
C MET A 1 -10.04 11.47 15.68
N GLY A 2 -9.17 10.55 15.27
CA GLY A 2 -8.25 10.77 14.15
C GLY A 2 -8.99 10.81 12.81
N ILE A 3 -8.39 11.42 11.80
CA ILE A 3 -8.89 11.39 10.43
C ILE A 3 -8.61 9.98 9.88
N LYS A 4 -9.64 9.24 9.45
CA LYS A 4 -9.44 7.94 8.77
C LYS A 4 -8.82 8.14 7.39
N ALA A 5 -7.91 7.26 7.02
CA ALA A 5 -7.38 7.21 5.66
C ALA A 5 -8.48 6.76 4.68
N THR A 6 -8.36 7.19 3.44
CA THR A 6 -9.27 6.87 2.34
C THR A 6 -8.47 6.47 1.11
N ILE A 7 -9.03 5.57 0.33
CA ILE A 7 -8.44 5.14 -0.94
C ILE A 7 -9.19 5.80 -2.08
N THR A 8 -8.44 6.36 -3.01
CA THR A 8 -9.00 6.95 -4.23
C THR A 8 -8.33 6.31 -5.44
N GLN A 9 -9.13 5.97 -6.44
CA GLN A 9 -8.65 5.47 -7.72
C GLN A 9 -9.60 5.98 -8.79
N ALA A 10 -9.13 6.89 -9.66
CA ALA A 10 -9.97 7.49 -10.68
C ALA A 10 -10.44 6.47 -11.73
N THR A 11 -9.55 5.55 -12.12
CA THR A 11 -9.82 4.47 -13.08
C THR A 11 -8.96 3.25 -12.76
N PRO A 12 -9.39 2.02 -13.11
CA PRO A 12 -8.62 0.79 -12.84
C PRO A 12 -7.20 0.78 -13.43
N ASN A 13 -6.93 1.57 -14.48
CA ASN A 13 -5.61 1.69 -15.11
C ASN A 13 -4.73 2.81 -14.53
N ARG A 14 -5.16 3.47 -13.45
CA ARG A 14 -4.39 4.46 -12.68
C ARG A 14 -4.02 3.88 -11.32
N PRO A 15 -2.84 4.23 -10.79
CA PRO A 15 -2.44 3.75 -9.47
C PRO A 15 -3.43 4.28 -8.42
N PRO A 16 -3.80 3.45 -7.43
CA PRO A 16 -4.58 3.92 -6.29
C PRO A 16 -3.76 4.92 -5.47
N THR A 17 -4.46 5.79 -4.75
CA THR A 17 -3.87 6.74 -3.81
C THR A 17 -4.44 6.50 -2.42
N LEU A 18 -3.58 6.24 -1.44
CA LEU A 18 -3.93 6.13 -0.04
C LEU A 18 -3.68 7.47 0.65
N SER A 19 -4.75 8.11 1.10
CA SER A 19 -4.70 9.43 1.73
C SER A 19 -4.09 9.38 3.14
N LYS A 20 -3.79 10.55 3.70
CA LYS A 20 -3.31 10.68 5.08
C LYS A 20 -4.44 10.34 6.05
N GLY A 21 -4.14 9.50 7.05
CA GLY A 21 -5.07 9.19 8.13
C GLY A 21 -4.73 7.89 8.84
N ASP A 22 -5.58 7.50 9.77
CA ASP A 22 -5.53 6.21 10.46
C ASP A 22 -5.90 5.10 9.47
N ILE A 23 -5.03 4.10 9.37
CA ILE A 23 -5.20 2.92 8.53
C ILE A 23 -5.60 1.77 9.46
N ASP A 24 -6.78 1.19 9.20
CA ASP A 24 -7.25 -0.03 9.85
C ASP A 24 -7.10 -1.23 8.88
N PRO A 25 -7.32 -2.48 9.34
CA PRO A 25 -7.18 -3.65 8.48
C PRO A 25 -8.05 -3.57 7.22
N VAL A 26 -9.24 -2.99 7.30
CA VAL A 26 -10.18 -2.87 6.17
C VAL A 26 -9.62 -1.95 5.09
N ILE A 27 -9.13 -0.77 5.48
CA ILE A 27 -8.47 0.16 4.55
C ILE A 27 -7.23 -0.48 3.93
N LEU A 28 -6.44 -1.22 4.71
CA LEU A 28 -5.25 -1.86 4.18
C LEU A 28 -5.58 -2.97 3.16
N TRP A 29 -6.64 -3.75 3.42
CA TRP A 29 -7.11 -4.77 2.47
C TRP A 29 -7.64 -4.15 1.18
N GLU A 30 -8.43 -3.08 1.29
CA GLU A 30 -8.91 -2.34 0.12
C GLU A 30 -7.73 -1.80 -0.71
N TRP A 31 -6.66 -1.33 -0.05
CA TRP A 31 -5.45 -0.86 -0.73
C TRP A 31 -4.82 -1.97 -1.58
N PHE A 32 -4.66 -3.17 -1.03
CA PHE A 32 -4.10 -4.30 -1.76
C PHE A 32 -4.96 -4.69 -2.97
N ILE A 33 -6.28 -4.76 -2.80
CA ILE A 33 -7.21 -5.09 -3.90
C ILE A 33 -7.11 -4.07 -5.05
N LYS A 34 -7.04 -2.78 -4.73
CA LYS A 34 -6.93 -1.71 -5.73
C LYS A 34 -5.56 -1.73 -6.43
N CYS A 35 -4.50 -2.04 -5.70
CA CYS A 35 -3.16 -2.23 -6.27
C CYS A 35 -3.13 -3.42 -7.23
N GLU A 36 -3.65 -4.59 -6.81
CA GLU A 36 -3.71 -5.78 -7.66
C GLU A 36 -4.55 -5.52 -8.93
N THR A 37 -5.66 -4.81 -8.80
CA THR A 37 -6.50 -4.41 -9.94
C THR A 37 -5.70 -3.56 -10.93
N TYR A 38 -4.97 -2.55 -10.44
CA TYR A 38 -4.13 -1.69 -11.27
C TYR A 38 -3.02 -2.48 -11.98
N LEU A 39 -2.31 -3.35 -11.25
CA LEU A 39 -1.21 -4.14 -11.77
C LEU A 39 -1.67 -5.13 -12.83
N ARG A 40 -2.83 -5.80 -12.62
CA ARG A 40 -3.47 -6.66 -13.62
C ARG A 40 -3.81 -5.89 -14.90
N HIS A 41 -4.35 -4.67 -14.78
CA HIS A 41 -4.62 -3.82 -15.95
C HIS A 41 -3.35 -3.37 -16.68
N LYS A 42 -2.23 -3.26 -15.98
CA LYS A 42 -0.94 -2.91 -16.57
C LYS A 42 -0.20 -4.09 -17.19
N GLY A 43 -0.61 -5.33 -16.89
CA GLY A 43 0.09 -6.53 -17.33
C GLY A 43 1.45 -6.71 -16.64
N THR A 44 1.68 -6.04 -15.52
CA THR A 44 2.94 -6.13 -14.76
C THR A 44 2.72 -7.07 -13.58
N MET A 45 3.41 -8.21 -13.56
CA MET A 45 3.46 -9.13 -12.41
C MET A 45 4.86 -9.41 -11.85
N ASP A 46 5.80 -8.48 -12.01
CA ASP A 46 7.21 -8.66 -11.61
C ASP A 46 7.66 -7.68 -10.52
N ALA A 47 8.92 -7.79 -10.09
CA ALA A 47 9.59 -7.00 -9.04
C ALA A 47 9.42 -5.45 -9.14
N ASP A 48 8.98 -4.92 -10.28
CA ASP A 48 8.65 -3.51 -10.44
C ASP A 48 7.24 -3.13 -9.96
N MET A 49 6.38 -4.10 -9.62
CA MET A 49 5.02 -3.89 -9.10
C MET A 49 5.01 -2.97 -7.87
N VAL A 50 5.89 -3.25 -6.89
CA VAL A 50 5.98 -2.50 -5.64
C VAL A 50 6.40 -1.05 -5.92
N LYS A 51 7.35 -0.84 -6.86
CA LYS A 51 7.77 0.52 -7.26
C LYS A 51 6.61 1.31 -7.85
N MET A 52 5.75 0.69 -8.66
CA MET A 52 4.65 1.39 -9.33
C MET A 52 3.58 1.88 -8.35
N ILE A 53 3.35 1.16 -7.25
CA ILE A 53 2.29 1.50 -6.28
C ILE A 53 2.81 2.22 -5.04
N ALA A 54 4.10 2.09 -4.68
CA ALA A 54 4.67 2.70 -3.48
C ALA A 54 4.56 4.23 -3.46
N TYR A 55 4.59 4.86 -4.64
CA TYR A 55 4.38 6.31 -4.78
C TYR A 55 2.92 6.74 -4.56
N GLY A 56 1.96 5.82 -4.60
CA GLY A 56 0.55 6.09 -4.32
C GLY A 56 0.24 6.27 -2.83
N ILE A 57 1.21 6.04 -1.94
CA ILE A 57 0.98 6.21 -0.49
C ILE A 57 1.34 7.64 -0.07
N VAL A 58 0.33 8.42 0.32
CA VAL A 58 0.47 9.86 0.65
C VAL A 58 0.44 10.12 2.16
N SER A 59 0.32 9.09 2.99
CA SER A 59 0.42 9.21 4.46
C SER A 59 1.77 9.83 4.89
N VAL A 60 1.80 10.75 5.86
CA VAL A 60 3.06 11.40 6.31
C VAL A 60 4.08 10.37 6.84
N ARG A 61 3.61 9.32 7.52
CA ARG A 61 4.47 8.20 7.94
C ARG A 61 4.92 7.34 6.76
N ALA A 62 4.06 7.21 5.75
CA ALA A 62 4.39 6.49 4.54
C ALA A 62 5.30 7.27 3.60
N ILE A 63 5.20 8.59 3.45
CA ILE A 63 6.05 9.39 2.55
C ILE A 63 7.53 9.26 2.93
N HIS A 64 7.83 9.15 4.22
CA HIS A 64 9.20 8.88 4.68
C HIS A 64 9.69 7.49 4.29
N TRP A 65 8.82 6.51 4.05
CA TRP A 65 9.20 5.14 3.74
C TRP A 65 9.79 5.00 2.32
N PRO A 66 9.12 5.38 1.20
CA PRO A 66 9.74 5.39 -0.11
C PRO A 66 10.93 6.34 -0.20
N ALA A 67 10.89 7.48 0.49
CA ALA A 67 11.96 8.47 0.47
C ALA A 67 13.24 8.03 1.20
N THR A 68 13.15 7.17 2.23
CA THR A 68 14.32 6.66 2.98
C THR A 68 14.71 5.22 2.64
N LYS A 69 13.83 4.45 2.00
CA LYS A 69 14.02 3.02 1.70
C LYS A 69 13.68 2.63 0.25
N GLY A 70 13.82 3.55 -0.70
CA GLY A 70 13.52 3.30 -2.13
C GLY A 70 14.25 2.08 -2.73
N SER A 71 15.47 1.79 -2.29
CA SER A 71 16.22 0.59 -2.69
C SER A 71 15.66 -0.72 -2.10
N VAL A 72 15.09 -0.66 -0.90
CA VAL A 72 14.51 -1.81 -0.20
C VAL A 72 13.14 -2.14 -0.76
N LEU A 73 12.33 -1.12 -1.11
CA LEU A 73 11.08 -1.33 -1.86
C LEU A 73 11.31 -1.88 -3.27
N ALA A 74 12.46 -1.56 -3.88
CA ALA A 74 12.81 -1.97 -5.23
C ALA A 74 13.16 -3.47 -5.35
N SER A 75 13.48 -4.12 -4.24
CA SER A 75 13.83 -5.54 -4.18
C SER A 75 12.74 -6.41 -3.56
N MET A 76 11.67 -5.82 -3.02
CA MET A 76 10.61 -6.57 -2.36
C MET A 76 9.69 -7.24 -3.38
N ASP A 77 9.33 -8.48 -3.08
CA ASP A 77 8.19 -9.11 -3.73
C ASP A 77 6.84 -8.64 -3.12
N TRP A 78 5.75 -9.14 -3.68
CA TRP A 78 4.40 -8.72 -3.29
C TRP A 78 4.03 -9.13 -1.86
N ASP A 79 4.50 -10.29 -1.40
CA ASP A 79 4.17 -10.83 -0.08
C ASP A 79 5.00 -10.14 1.01
N GLU A 80 6.27 -9.88 0.73
CA GLU A 80 7.14 -9.04 1.58
C GLU A 80 6.56 -7.63 1.74
N TYR A 81 6.06 -7.04 0.65
CA TYR A 81 5.40 -5.74 0.69
C TYR A 81 4.15 -5.77 1.58
N LYS A 82 3.26 -6.75 1.40
CA LYS A 82 2.05 -6.91 2.24
C LYS A 82 2.41 -7.05 3.72
N SER A 83 3.37 -7.91 4.04
CA SER A 83 3.83 -8.15 5.41
C SER A 83 4.37 -6.86 6.06
N GLN A 84 5.18 -6.09 5.33
CA GLN A 84 5.72 -4.84 5.83
C GLN A 84 4.66 -3.76 6.03
N MET A 85 3.69 -3.67 5.12
CA MET A 85 2.56 -2.76 5.24
C MET A 85 1.70 -3.11 6.47
N CYS A 86 1.42 -4.39 6.72
CA CYS A 86 0.71 -4.80 7.93
C CYS A 86 1.49 -4.44 9.20
N THR A 87 2.80 -4.76 9.23
CA THR A 87 3.69 -4.46 10.37
C THR A 87 3.76 -2.96 10.70
N LEU A 88 3.69 -2.11 9.68
CA LEU A 88 3.76 -0.66 9.83
C LEU A 88 2.49 -0.01 10.35
N PHE A 89 1.36 -0.45 9.81
CA PHE A 89 0.10 0.28 9.89
C PHE A 89 -0.89 -0.37 10.83
N LEU A 90 -0.76 -1.67 11.10
CA LEU A 90 -1.65 -2.39 11.99
C LEU A 90 -1.01 -2.61 13.37
N ALA A 91 -1.84 -2.69 14.40
CA ALA A 91 -1.40 -3.05 15.75
C ALA A 91 -0.95 -4.52 15.78
N SER A 92 -0.04 -4.89 16.68
CA SER A 92 0.62 -6.21 16.71
C SER A 92 -0.32 -7.42 16.80
N ASP A 93 -1.60 -7.23 17.11
CA ASP A 93 -2.66 -8.25 17.20
C ASP A 93 -3.54 -8.36 15.96
N TRP A 94 -3.19 -7.66 14.87
CA TRP A 94 -3.99 -7.62 13.64
C TRP A 94 -4.27 -8.98 13.00
N GLU A 95 -3.34 -9.93 13.12
CA GLU A 95 -3.49 -11.30 12.59
C GLU A 95 -4.65 -12.07 13.25
N HIS A 96 -5.06 -11.67 14.45
CA HIS A 96 -6.17 -12.29 15.19
C HIS A 96 -7.53 -11.61 14.92
N MET A 97 -7.54 -10.50 14.16
CA MET A 97 -8.74 -9.71 13.86
C MET A 97 -9.29 -9.95 12.43
N MET A 98 -8.71 -10.88 11.67
CA MET A 98 -9.23 -11.35 10.37
C MET A 98 -9.93 -12.70 10.52
#